data_AF-A0A973WB87-F1
#
_entry.id   AF-A0A973WB87-F1
#
_cell.length_a   1.000
_cell.length_b   1.000
_cell.length_c   1.000
_cell.angle_alpha   90.00
_cell.angle_beta   90.00
_cell.angle_gamma   90.00
#
_symmetry.space_group_name_H-M   'P 1'
#
loop_
_entity.id
_entity.type
_entity.pdbx_description
1 polymer ?
#
loop_
_entity_poly.entity_id
_entity_poly.type
_entity_poly.pdbx_seq_one_letter_code
_entity_poly.pdbx_strand_id
1 'polypeptide(L)'
;MTGPLEFERHVDDYLAIRKAVGLTNTRHGRGLRDFIAYAKNIGATDGSPIRAATAVSWAWDHAPATCGIRGRGDRLILVRGFLNYLAAIIPGTEVPGSRVIAAGRRRRPYVFSDEETTTLINSARRSHSRVPIRPIVLSTMLGLLGSTGIRVGEACRLTMADVRLDSDEEPEVFREAAE
;
A
#
# COMPACT_ATOMS: atom_id res chain seq x y z
N MET A 1 -29.22 25.42 3.34
CA MET A 1 -29.32 24.72 2.04
C MET A 1 -27.94 24.21 1.68
N THR A 2 -27.58 23.03 2.16
CA THR A 2 -26.28 22.41 1.92
C THR A 2 -26.46 21.43 0.76
N GLY A 3 -25.86 21.76 -0.38
CA GLY A 3 -26.00 21.01 -1.63
C GLY A 3 -25.28 19.65 -1.61
N PRO A 4 -25.29 18.91 -2.73
CA PRO A 4 -24.89 17.51 -2.91
C PRO A 4 -23.40 17.14 -2.63
N LEU A 5 -22.69 17.97 -1.88
CA LEU A 5 -21.23 18.01 -1.75
C LEU A 5 -20.67 17.54 -0.39
N GLU A 6 -21.49 17.21 0.60
CA GLU A 6 -20.95 16.94 1.96
C GLU A 6 -20.08 15.69 2.00
N PHE A 7 -20.52 14.55 1.45
CA PHE A 7 -19.68 13.35 1.45
C PHE A 7 -18.42 13.46 0.58
N GLU A 8 -18.50 14.13 -0.57
CA GLU A 8 -17.34 14.35 -1.43
C GLU A 8 -16.29 15.23 -0.74
N ARG A 9 -16.75 16.29 -0.06
CA ARG A 9 -15.88 17.13 0.76
C ARG A 9 -15.20 16.31 1.87
N HIS A 10 -15.94 15.45 2.55
CA HIS A 10 -15.35 14.57 3.57
C HIS A 10 -14.31 13.61 3.00
N VAL A 11 -14.48 13.12 1.77
CA VAL A 11 -13.45 12.31 1.08
C VAL A 11 -12.19 13.15 0.85
N ASP A 12 -12.34 14.38 0.34
CA ASP A 12 -11.20 15.25 0.07
C ASP A 12 -10.47 15.66 1.36
N ASP A 13 -11.20 16.01 2.41
CA ASP A 13 -10.66 16.35 3.74
C ASP A 13 -9.89 15.15 4.34
N TYR A 14 -10.46 13.94 4.27
CA TYR A 14 -9.79 12.72 4.72
C TYR A 14 -8.51 12.42 3.92
N LEU A 15 -8.55 12.60 2.60
CA LEU A 15 -7.37 12.43 1.75
C LEU A 15 -6.28 13.49 2.04
N ALA A 16 -6.68 14.72 2.38
CA ALA A 16 -5.77 15.77 2.81
C ALA A 16 -5.07 15.42 4.13
N ILE A 17 -5.82 14.92 5.13
CA ILE A 17 -5.26 14.43 6.39
C ILE A 17 -4.24 13.32 6.13
N ARG A 18 -4.60 12.32 5.33
CA ARG A 18 -3.69 11.21 4.98
C ARG A 18 -2.42 11.73 4.30
N LYS A 19 -2.53 12.68 3.38
CA LYS A 19 -1.38 13.30 2.72
C LYS A 19 -0.47 14.02 3.71
N ALA A 20 -1.04 14.79 4.65
CA ALA A 20 -0.28 15.53 5.65
C ALA A 20 0.57 14.63 6.56
N VAL A 21 0.08 13.41 6.86
CA VAL A 21 0.81 12.40 7.65
C VAL A 21 1.68 11.46 6.81
N GLY A 22 1.93 11.77 5.54
CA GLY A 22 2.80 11.00 4.65
C GLY A 22 2.15 9.76 4.01
N LEU A 23 0.84 9.54 4.18
CA LEU A 23 0.10 8.43 3.57
C LEU A 23 -0.45 8.81 2.18
N THR A 24 0.44 8.95 1.19
CA THR A 24 0.06 9.31 -0.19
C THR A 24 -0.27 8.08 -1.04
N ASN A 25 -1.51 7.94 -1.50
CA ASN A 25 -1.87 6.91 -2.48
C ASN A 25 -3.09 7.30 -3.33
N THR A 26 -2.85 7.65 -4.59
CA THR A 26 -3.87 8.11 -5.56
C THR A 26 -4.96 7.08 -5.85
N ARG A 27 -4.70 5.78 -5.68
CA ARG A 27 -5.71 4.72 -5.87
C ARG A 27 -6.78 4.75 -4.79
N HIS A 28 -6.48 5.30 -3.61
CA HIS A 28 -7.46 5.37 -2.53
C HIS A 28 -8.57 6.37 -2.82
N GLY A 29 -8.26 7.52 -3.42
CA GLY A 29 -9.26 8.54 -3.71
C GLY A 29 -10.33 8.04 -4.68
N ARG A 30 -9.95 7.30 -5.74
CA ARG A 30 -10.93 6.68 -6.64
C ARG A 30 -11.82 5.67 -5.92
N GLY A 31 -11.24 4.81 -5.09
CA GLY A 31 -12.01 3.82 -4.33
C GLY A 31 -13.00 4.44 -3.34
N LEU A 32 -12.63 5.55 -2.69
CA LEU A 32 -13.52 6.24 -1.76
C LEU A 32 -14.68 6.95 -2.46
N ARG A 33 -14.42 7.59 -3.60
CA ARG A 33 -15.50 8.21 -4.40
C ARG A 33 -16.45 7.17 -4.99
N ASP A 34 -15.92 6.03 -5.45
CA ASP A 34 -16.72 4.87 -5.86
C ASP A 34 -17.61 4.36 -4.72
N PHE A 35 -17.07 4.28 -3.49
CA PHE A 35 -17.85 3.93 -2.31
C PHE A 35 -18.95 4.93 -1.98
N ILE A 36 -18.66 6.23 -2.02
CA ILE A 36 -19.68 7.28 -1.79
C ILE A 36 -20.78 7.22 -2.86
N ALA A 37 -20.42 7.07 -4.13
CA ALA A 37 -21.39 6.92 -5.22
C ALA A 37 -22.30 5.70 -5.00
N TYR A 38 -21.72 4.57 -4.60
CA TYR A 38 -22.49 3.38 -4.23
C TYR A 38 -23.42 3.63 -3.04
N ALA A 39 -22.92 4.26 -1.96
CA ALA A 39 -23.71 4.55 -0.77
C ALA A 39 -24.91 5.46 -1.11
N LYS A 40 -24.69 6.50 -1.93
CA LYS A 40 -25.75 7.38 -2.43
C LYS A 40 -26.79 6.61 -3.25
N ASN A 41 -26.34 5.70 -4.12
CA ASN A 41 -27.24 4.92 -4.98
C ASN A 41 -28.16 3.97 -4.18
N ILE A 42 -27.73 3.49 -3.02
CA ILE A 42 -28.56 2.66 -2.13
C ILE A 42 -29.33 3.47 -1.08
N GLY A 43 -29.35 4.81 -1.20
CA GLY A 43 -30.18 5.70 -0.39
C GLY A 43 -29.48 6.45 0.74
N ALA A 44 -28.14 6.38 0.86
CA ALA A 44 -27.42 7.21 1.83
C ALA A 44 -27.54 8.69 1.44
N THR A 45 -28.05 9.49 2.37
CA THR A 45 -28.21 10.94 2.20
C THR A 45 -27.00 11.66 2.78
N ASP A 46 -26.64 12.80 2.20
CA ASP A 46 -25.58 13.65 2.73
C ASP A 46 -25.86 14.00 4.21
N GLY A 47 -24.84 13.92 5.06
CA GLY A 47 -24.95 14.13 6.50
C GLY A 47 -25.57 12.98 7.32
N SER A 48 -26.06 11.91 6.67
CA SER A 48 -26.61 10.74 7.36
C SER A 48 -25.52 9.73 7.76
N PRO A 49 -25.70 9.01 8.87
CA PRO A 49 -24.75 7.98 9.29
C PRO A 49 -24.69 6.82 8.29
N ILE A 50 -23.48 6.37 7.98
CA ILE A 50 -23.27 5.22 7.10
C ILE A 50 -23.24 3.93 7.93
N ARG A 51 -24.00 2.91 7.50
CA ARG A 51 -24.05 1.59 8.14
C ARG A 51 -22.85 0.74 7.75
N ALA A 52 -22.38 -0.13 8.65
CA ALA A 52 -21.26 -1.01 8.36
C ALA A 52 -21.58 -2.00 7.23
N ALA A 53 -22.84 -2.44 7.14
CA ALA A 53 -23.33 -3.32 6.08
C ALA A 53 -23.12 -2.72 4.68
N THR A 54 -23.30 -1.41 4.50
CA THR A 54 -23.07 -0.70 3.23
C THR A 54 -21.64 -0.88 2.73
N ALA A 55 -20.65 -0.75 3.62
CA ALA A 55 -19.25 -0.94 3.27
C ALA A 55 -18.91 -2.40 2.97
N VAL A 56 -19.55 -3.35 3.66
CA VAL A 56 -19.38 -4.79 3.38
C VAL A 56 -19.95 -5.14 2.01
N SER A 57 -21.18 -4.72 1.70
CA SER A 57 -21.80 -4.96 0.38
C SER A 57 -21.05 -4.27 -0.76
N TRP A 58 -20.54 -3.06 -0.56
CA TRP A 58 -19.69 -2.40 -1.55
C TRP A 58 -18.37 -3.16 -1.80
N ALA A 59 -17.75 -3.66 -0.74
CA ALA A 59 -16.48 -4.39 -0.83
C ALA A 59 -16.66 -5.80 -1.42
N TRP A 60 -17.86 -6.39 -1.30
CA TRP A 60 -18.14 -7.76 -1.70
C TRP A 60 -18.96 -7.87 -2.99
N ASP A 61 -20.19 -7.35 -2.97
CA ASP A 61 -21.17 -7.48 -4.05
C ASP A 61 -20.89 -6.49 -5.18
N HIS A 62 -20.44 -5.28 -4.84
CA HIS A 62 -20.07 -4.23 -5.81
C HIS A 62 -18.60 -4.31 -6.25
N ALA A 63 -17.89 -5.40 -5.94
CA ALA A 63 -16.51 -5.57 -6.37
C ALA A 63 -16.43 -5.93 -7.86
N PRO A 64 -15.47 -5.40 -8.62
CA PRO A 64 -15.23 -5.83 -10.01
C PRO A 64 -15.03 -7.34 -10.11
N ALA A 65 -15.41 -7.97 -11.22
CA ALA A 65 -15.24 -9.42 -11.41
C ALA A 65 -13.78 -9.89 -11.29
N THR A 66 -12.82 -9.01 -11.59
CA THR A 66 -11.37 -9.26 -11.43
C THR A 66 -10.89 -9.18 -9.97
N CYS A 67 -11.76 -8.80 -9.04
CA CYS A 67 -11.46 -8.60 -7.63
C CYS A 67 -11.58 -9.91 -6.85
N GLY A 68 -10.46 -10.61 -6.70
CA GLY A 68 -10.37 -11.78 -5.81
C GLY A 68 -10.52 -11.43 -4.33
N ILE A 69 -10.54 -12.45 -3.46
CA ILE A 69 -10.77 -12.32 -2.00
C ILE A 69 -9.87 -11.27 -1.36
N ARG A 70 -8.57 -11.25 -1.72
CA ARG A 70 -7.63 -10.25 -1.20
C ARG A 70 -8.02 -8.83 -1.60
N GLY A 71 -8.43 -8.62 -2.86
CA GLY A 71 -8.86 -7.31 -3.35
C GLY A 71 -10.12 -6.82 -2.64
N ARG A 72 -11.07 -7.71 -2.32
CA ARG A 72 -12.25 -7.38 -1.51
C ARG A 72 -11.87 -6.97 -0.10
N GLY A 73 -10.90 -7.67 0.50
CA GLY A 73 -10.32 -7.29 1.79
C GLY A 73 -9.64 -5.91 1.76
N ASP A 74 -8.86 -5.63 0.71
CA ASP A 74 -8.19 -4.33 0.52
C ASP A 74 -9.20 -3.19 0.32
N ARG A 75 -10.28 -3.43 -0.42
CA ARG A 75 -11.42 -2.49 -0.56
C ARG A 75 -12.02 -2.15 0.81
N LEU A 76 -12.29 -3.16 1.64
CA LEU A 76 -12.85 -2.94 2.97
C LEU A 76 -11.87 -2.22 3.91
N ILE A 77 -10.56 -2.50 3.82
CA ILE A 77 -9.52 -1.76 4.58
C ILE A 77 -9.52 -0.28 4.19
N LEU A 78 -9.61 0.02 2.89
CA LEU A 78 -9.66 1.38 2.37
C LEU A 78 -10.84 2.18 2.94
N VAL A 79 -12.04 1.60 2.93
CA VAL A 79 -13.25 2.28 3.43
C VAL A 79 -13.28 2.32 4.95
N ARG A 80 -12.75 1.32 5.66
CA ARG A 80 -12.71 1.32 7.12
C ARG A 80 -11.96 2.52 7.69
N GLY A 81 -10.83 2.91 7.10
CA GLY A 81 -10.10 4.11 7.51
C GLY A 81 -10.93 5.39 7.36
N PHE A 82 -11.67 5.49 6.26
CA PHE A 82 -12.56 6.62 6.01
C PHE A 82 -13.79 6.64 6.92
N LEU A 83 -14.39 5.48 7.21
CA LEU A 83 -15.51 5.38 8.15
C LEU A 83 -15.11 5.69 9.59
N ASN A 84 -13.88 5.39 10.01
CA ASN A 84 -13.36 5.85 11.30
C ASN A 84 -13.31 7.39 11.36
N TYR A 85 -12.84 8.02 10.29
CA TYR A 85 -12.88 9.48 10.18
C TYR A 85 -14.32 10.03 10.20
N LEU A 86 -15.23 9.43 9.43
CA LEU A 86 -16.63 9.86 9.41
C LEU A 86 -17.34 9.63 10.75
N ALA A 87 -17.04 8.57 11.48
CA ALA A 87 -17.63 8.32 12.80
C ALA A 87 -17.28 9.40 13.84
N ALA A 88 -16.17 10.12 13.65
CA ALA A 88 -15.82 11.27 14.48
C ALA A 88 -16.61 12.54 14.13
N ILE A 89 -17.23 12.61 12.95
CA ILE A 89 -17.90 13.81 12.43
C ILE A 89 -19.41 13.63 12.36
N ILE A 90 -19.87 12.46 11.96
CA ILE A 90 -21.28 12.08 11.78
C ILE A 90 -21.59 10.98 12.80
N PRO A 91 -22.16 11.35 13.98
CA PRO A 91 -22.53 10.39 15.02
C PRO A 91 -23.45 9.29 14.46
N GLY A 92 -23.20 8.05 14.87
CA GLY A 92 -23.95 6.88 14.43
C GLY A 92 -23.42 6.22 13.16
N THR A 93 -22.39 6.77 12.51
CA THR A 93 -21.65 6.06 11.45
C THR A 93 -20.98 4.83 12.04
N GLU A 94 -21.21 3.67 11.43
CA GLU A 94 -20.71 2.39 11.90
C GLU A 94 -19.47 1.97 11.12
N VAL A 95 -18.47 1.46 11.85
CA VAL A 95 -17.23 0.97 11.27
C VAL A 95 -17.28 -0.56 11.19
N PRO A 96 -17.12 -1.17 10.00
CA PRO A 96 -17.08 -2.61 9.86
C PRO A 96 -15.97 -3.23 10.70
N GLY A 97 -16.32 -4.29 11.43
CA GLY A 97 -15.36 -5.06 12.23
C GLY A 97 -14.12 -5.48 11.42
N SER A 98 -13.02 -5.70 12.13
CA SER A 98 -11.84 -6.30 11.50
C SER A 98 -12.16 -7.74 11.06
N ARG A 99 -11.55 -8.22 9.96
CA ARG A 99 -11.65 -9.62 9.48
C ARG A 99 -13.06 -10.11 9.06
N VAL A 100 -14.02 -9.23 8.80
CA VAL A 100 -15.32 -9.59 8.18
C VAL A 100 -15.11 -10.31 6.84
N ILE A 101 -14.11 -9.88 6.08
CA ILE A 101 -13.60 -10.61 4.91
C ILE A 101 -12.35 -11.36 5.34
N ALA A 102 -12.37 -12.69 5.19
CA ALA A 102 -11.21 -13.52 5.49
C ALA A 102 -9.99 -13.03 4.72
N ALA A 103 -8.88 -12.83 5.45
CA ALA A 103 -7.63 -12.45 4.83
C ALA A 103 -7.19 -13.56 3.87
N GLY A 104 -6.81 -13.20 2.64
CA GLY A 104 -6.24 -14.17 1.71
C GLY A 104 -5.01 -14.83 2.33
N ARG A 105 -4.83 -16.14 2.10
CA ARG A 105 -3.66 -16.88 2.58
C ARG A 105 -2.40 -16.22 2.02
N ARG A 106 -1.55 -15.71 2.91
CA ARG A 106 -0.26 -15.13 2.52
C ARG A 106 0.56 -16.24 1.85
N ARG A 107 1.03 -15.98 0.63
CA ARG A 107 1.98 -16.88 -0.03
C ARG A 107 3.23 -16.96 0.83
N ARG A 108 3.71 -18.18 1.08
CA ARG A 108 5.01 -18.37 1.73
C ARG A 108 6.08 -17.75 0.82
N PRO A 109 6.92 -16.83 1.32
CA PRO A 109 8.05 -16.34 0.55
C PRO A 109 8.95 -17.51 0.14
N TYR A 110 9.45 -17.46 -1.09
CA TYR A 110 10.53 -18.35 -1.52
C TYR A 110 11.86 -17.71 -1.14
N VAL A 111 12.70 -18.44 -0.42
CA VAL A 111 14.04 -17.99 -0.05
C VAL A 111 15.00 -18.56 -1.09
N PHE A 112 15.66 -17.67 -1.82
CA PHE A 112 16.64 -18.04 -2.85
C PHE A 112 17.92 -18.56 -2.21
N SER A 113 18.51 -19.61 -2.79
CA SER A 113 19.86 -20.04 -2.44
C SER A 113 20.92 -19.06 -2.99
N ASP A 114 22.16 -19.21 -2.55
CA ASP A 114 23.28 -18.40 -3.07
C ASP A 114 23.49 -18.62 -4.57
N GLU A 115 23.31 -19.87 -5.05
CA GLU A 115 23.42 -20.22 -6.47
C GLU A 115 22.29 -19.58 -7.28
N GLU A 116 21.05 -19.63 -6.78
CA GLU A 116 19.91 -19.02 -7.46
C GLU A 116 20.01 -17.50 -7.47
N THR A 117 20.50 -16.90 -6.38
CA THR A 117 20.76 -15.45 -6.29
C THR A 117 21.82 -15.02 -7.31
N THR A 118 22.93 -15.77 -7.39
CA THR A 118 23.99 -15.53 -8.38
C THR A 118 23.44 -15.66 -9.80
N THR A 119 22.63 -16.69 -10.05
CA THR A 119 21.97 -16.92 -11.34
C THR A 119 21.02 -15.78 -11.71
N LEU A 120 20.25 -15.28 -10.74
CA LEU A 120 19.33 -14.17 -10.91
C LEU A 120 20.07 -12.87 -11.26
N ILE A 121 21.14 -12.54 -10.54
CA ILE A 121 21.98 -11.35 -10.81
C ILE A 121 22.60 -11.42 -12.21
N ASN A 122 23.17 -12.57 -12.56
CA ASN A 122 23.77 -12.78 -13.87
C ASN A 122 22.76 -12.70 -15.01
N SER A 123 21.55 -13.22 -14.80
CA SER A 123 20.46 -13.15 -15.78
C SER A 123 19.93 -11.72 -15.93
N ALA A 124 19.82 -10.96 -14.84
CA ALA A 124 19.47 -9.54 -14.88
C ALA A 124 20.50 -8.75 -15.71
N ARG A 125 21.80 -9.02 -15.51
CA ARG A 125 22.88 -8.37 -16.26
C ARG A 125 22.84 -8.64 -17.77
N ARG A 126 22.37 -9.83 -18.18
CA ARG A 126 22.22 -10.24 -19.58
C ARG A 126 20.84 -9.92 -20.17
N SER A 127 19.93 -9.36 -19.38
CA SER A 127 18.55 -9.13 -19.82
C SER A 127 18.50 -8.10 -20.96
N HIS A 128 17.67 -8.37 -21.96
CA HIS A 128 17.45 -7.39 -23.03
C HIS A 128 16.59 -6.24 -22.53
N SER A 129 17.03 -5.01 -22.78
CA SER A 129 16.27 -3.81 -22.46
C SER A 129 16.41 -2.74 -23.54
N ARG A 130 15.32 -2.00 -23.77
CA ARG A 130 15.32 -0.77 -24.59
C ARG A 130 16.18 0.34 -23.98
N VAL A 131 16.50 0.25 -22.69
CA VAL A 131 17.33 1.21 -21.95
C VAL A 131 18.67 0.54 -21.63
N PRO A 132 19.79 0.92 -22.28
CA PRO A 132 21.06 0.19 -22.17
C PRO A 132 21.63 0.07 -20.76
N ILE A 133 21.38 1.06 -19.88
CA ILE A 133 21.88 1.05 -18.50
C ILE A 133 21.05 0.15 -17.56
N ARG A 134 19.83 -0.22 -17.95
CA ARG A 134 18.88 -0.94 -17.07
C ARG A 134 19.39 -2.31 -16.60
N PRO A 135 20.02 -3.16 -17.44
CA PRO A 135 20.57 -4.44 -16.98
C PRO A 135 21.68 -4.26 -15.94
N ILE A 136 22.53 -3.24 -16.11
CA ILE A 136 23.60 -2.89 -15.16
C ILE A 136 22.97 -2.51 -13.82
N VAL A 137 22.08 -1.51 -13.82
CA VAL A 137 21.39 -1.03 -12.61
C VAL A 137 20.65 -2.16 -11.90
N LEU A 138 19.93 -3.00 -12.63
CA LEU A 138 19.16 -4.09 -12.04
C LEU A 138 20.08 -5.14 -11.38
N SER A 139 21.18 -5.53 -12.05
CA SER A 139 22.14 -6.47 -11.47
C SER A 139 22.84 -5.89 -10.23
N THR A 140 23.24 -4.62 -10.27
CA THR A 140 23.84 -3.93 -9.12
C THR A 140 22.86 -3.81 -7.96
N MET A 141 21.60 -3.44 -8.24
CA MET A 141 20.56 -3.34 -7.21
C MET A 141 20.29 -4.70 -6.55
N LEU A 142 20.23 -5.79 -7.31
CA LEU A 142 20.07 -7.13 -6.75
C LEU A 142 21.25 -7.55 -5.86
N GLY A 143 22.49 -7.30 -6.30
CA GLY A 143 23.68 -7.57 -5.51
C GLY A 143 23.75 -6.73 -4.23
N LEU A 144 23.39 -5.46 -4.30
CA LEU A 144 23.32 -4.56 -3.15
C LEU A 144 22.29 -5.03 -2.12
N LEU A 145 21.08 -5.37 -2.57
CA LEU A 145 20.02 -5.87 -1.67
C LEU A 145 20.43 -7.19 -1.02
N GLY A 146 21.06 -8.10 -1.77
CA GLY A 146 21.52 -9.39 -1.26
C GLY A 146 22.66 -9.28 -0.24
N SER A 147 23.58 -8.33 -0.43
CA SER A 147 24.76 -8.17 0.45
C SER A 147 24.52 -7.31 1.69
N THR A 148 23.58 -6.37 1.65
CA THR A 148 23.34 -5.41 2.74
C THR A 148 22.04 -5.67 3.51
N GLY A 149 21.09 -6.40 2.94
CA GLY A 149 19.77 -6.64 3.55
C GLY A 149 18.85 -5.42 3.62
N ILE A 150 19.22 -4.27 3.04
CA ILE A 150 18.37 -3.08 3.03
C ILE A 150 17.09 -3.30 2.22
N ARG A 151 16.02 -2.56 2.54
CA ARG A 151 14.78 -2.63 1.76
C ARG A 151 14.96 -1.96 0.40
N VAL A 152 14.23 -2.44 -0.61
CA VAL A 152 14.22 -1.84 -1.96
C VAL A 152 13.96 -0.33 -1.95
N GLY A 153 13.10 0.16 -1.05
CA GLY A 153 12.83 1.59 -0.92
C GLY A 153 14.00 2.39 -0.35
N GLU A 154 14.81 1.78 0.52
CA GLU A 154 16.05 2.37 1.05
C GLU A 154 17.11 2.39 -0.04
N ALA A 155 17.30 1.27 -0.75
CA ALA A 155 18.20 1.20 -1.90
C ALA A 155 17.88 2.25 -2.99
N CYS A 156 16.60 2.47 -3.29
CA CYS A 156 16.16 3.48 -4.26
C CYS A 156 16.42 4.93 -3.81
N ARG A 157 16.68 5.18 -2.53
CA ARG A 157 16.95 6.51 -1.97
C ARG A 157 18.44 6.75 -1.67
N LEU A 158 19.29 5.75 -1.89
CA LEU A 158 20.73 5.91 -1.73
C LEU A 158 21.26 7.00 -2.66
N THR A 159 22.12 7.82 -2.11
CA THR A 159 22.85 8.87 -2.78
C THR A 159 24.35 8.58 -2.73
N MET A 160 25.14 9.28 -3.54
CA MET A 160 26.60 9.14 -3.49
C MET A 160 27.20 9.56 -2.13
N ALA A 161 26.50 10.39 -1.34
CA ALA A 161 26.94 10.78 -0.01
C ALA A 161 26.82 9.66 1.03
N ASP A 162 25.99 8.65 0.76
CA ASP A 162 25.76 7.51 1.66
C ASP A 162 26.80 6.39 1.45
N VAL A 163 27.64 6.48 0.42
CA VAL A 163 28.57 5.42 0.01
C VAL A 163 30.01 5.87 0.27
N ARG A 164 30.69 5.14 1.15
CA ARG A 164 32.12 5.32 1.45
C ARG A 164 32.87 4.06 1.04
N LEU A 165 33.57 4.09 -0.08
CA LEU A 165 34.34 2.95 -0.60
C LEU A 165 35.82 3.02 -0.20
N ASP A 166 36.29 4.19 0.21
CA ASP A 166 37.71 4.50 0.47
C ASP A 166 37.99 4.76 1.95
N SER A 167 37.08 4.40 2.86
CA SER A 167 37.29 4.57 4.29
C SER A 167 38.09 3.40 4.85
N ASP A 168 39.28 3.67 5.39
CA ASP A 168 40.11 2.72 6.15
C ASP A 168 39.55 2.45 7.58
N GLU A 169 38.43 3.07 7.95
CA GLU A 169 37.74 2.82 9.22
C GLU A 169 36.99 1.48 9.18
N GLU A 170 37.24 0.62 10.17
CA GLU A 170 36.45 -0.61 10.33
C GLU A 170 34.96 -0.24 10.44
N PRO A 171 34.07 -0.88 9.67
CA PRO A 171 32.64 -0.62 9.80
C PRO A 171 32.22 -0.93 11.23
N GLU A 172 31.46 -0.03 11.87
CA GLU A 172 30.78 -0.33 13.14
C GLU A 172 29.77 -1.46 12.89
N VAL A 173 30.24 -2.70 13.01
CA VAL A 173 29.39 -3.88 12.93
C VAL A 173 28.63 -3.93 14.24
N PHE A 174 27.39 -3.43 14.23
CA PHE A 174 26.43 -3.68 15.30
C PHE A 174 26.10 -5.17 15.32
N ARG A 175 26.93 -5.95 16.01
CA ARG A 175 26.59 -7.34 16.37
C ARG A 175 25.50 -7.27 17.42
N GLU A 176 24.28 -7.55 17.02
CA GLU A 176 23.19 -7.85 17.94
C GLU A 176 23.58 -9.12 18.70
N ALA A 177 23.80 -8.99 20.01
CA ALA A 177 24.10 -10.10 20.89
C ALA A 177 22.90 -11.05 20.89
N ALA A 178 23.06 -12.22 20.29
CA ALA A 178 22.14 -13.34 20.46
C ALA A 178 22.43 -13.97 21.83
N GLU A 179 21.50 -13.84 22.76
CA GLU A 179 21.30 -14.77 23.88
C GLU A 179 20.55 -16.04 23.41
#